data_AF-A0A8T5NAF9-F1
#
_entry.id   AF-A0A8T5NAF9-F1
#
_cell.length_a   1.000
_cell.length_b   1.000
_cell.length_c   1.000
_cell.angle_alpha   90.00
_cell.angle_beta   90.00
_cell.angle_gamma   90.00
#
_symmetry.space_group_name_H-M   'P 1'
#
loop_
_entity.id
_entity.type
_entity.pdbx_description
1 polymer ?
#
loop_
_entity_poly.entity_id
_entity_poly.type
_entity_poly.pdbx_seq_one_letter_code
_entity_poly.pdbx_strand_id
1 'polypeptide(L)'
;MKLIKDESGLSVVVGTLLLIIVVVASVSALALMVSEAQKKEMERNSLRSAVESENLKITSLALNDTDSDGYWNTMKITVVNLNTEEARIVGININDRNAENYTDGVREYNFQNQFPVPEGGSRQILLNLTSNFTPQLNISRNDAMRVILFTSLANKFERVFLPPVPIIKVGVVSEQIGTDFHDVLALDGSDSIDREGTIIKYQWQVSNSTIILGNLSGQKARMNFNLTNTGKFWVELNVTDSNGILGSAIWDSP
;
A
#
# COMPACT_ATOMS: atom_id res chain seq x y z
N MET A 1 19.56 87.19 49.80
CA MET A 1 20.59 86.50 49.00
C MET A 1 19.91 85.35 48.27
N LYS A 2 19.69 85.48 46.96
CA LYS A 2 18.99 84.46 46.14
C LYS A 2 20.04 83.53 45.55
N LEU A 3 20.09 82.28 46.03
CA LEU A 3 20.86 81.21 45.41
C LEU A 3 20.19 80.86 44.08
N ILE A 4 20.85 81.16 42.95
CA ILE A 4 20.44 80.66 41.64
C ILE A 4 20.91 79.20 41.59
N LYS A 5 19.97 78.25 41.60
CA LYS A 5 20.25 76.82 41.40
C LYS A 5 20.67 76.61 39.94
N ASP A 6 21.87 76.08 39.72
CA ASP A 6 22.32 75.60 38.41
C ASP A 6 21.64 74.25 38.12
N GLU A 7 20.67 74.23 37.20
CA GLU A 7 19.92 73.03 36.81
C GLU A 7 20.49 72.33 35.56
N SER A 8 21.59 72.85 34.99
CA SER A 8 22.17 72.31 33.76
C SER A 8 22.71 70.87 33.93
N GLY A 9 23.33 70.55 35.07
CA GLY A 9 23.73 69.19 35.43
C GLY A 9 22.55 68.23 35.67
N LEU A 10 21.41 68.74 36.16
CA LEU A 10 20.19 67.94 36.38
C LEU A 10 19.56 67.53 35.04
N SER A 11 19.52 68.45 34.07
CA SER A 11 19.00 68.17 32.71
C SER A 11 19.82 67.12 31.96
N VAL A 12 21.15 67.17 32.06
CA VAL A 12 22.05 66.17 31.44
C VAL A 12 21.86 64.78 32.07
N VAL A 13 21.71 64.71 33.39
CA VAL A 13 21.46 63.45 34.11
C VAL A 13 20.08 62.88 33.76
N VAL A 14 19.05 63.71 33.71
CA VAL A 14 17.69 63.27 33.31
C VAL A 14 17.65 62.84 31.84
N GLY A 15 18.33 63.56 30.95
CA GLY A 15 18.43 63.20 29.53
C GLY A 15 19.14 61.88 29.29
N THR A 16 20.26 61.64 30.00
CA THR A 16 20.98 60.36 29.91
C THR A 16 20.18 59.20 30.51
N LEU A 17 19.48 59.38 31.63
CA LEU A 17 18.56 58.39 32.20
C LEU A 17 17.42 58.03 31.24
N LEU A 18 16.78 59.02 30.61
CA LEU A 18 15.73 58.79 29.62
C LEU A 18 16.26 58.01 28.41
N LEU A 19 17.46 58.36 27.92
CA LEU A 19 18.07 57.66 26.79
C LEU A 19 18.40 56.21 27.13
N ILE A 20 18.91 55.93 28.33
CA ILE A 20 19.14 54.56 28.81
C ILE A 20 17.83 53.77 28.84
N ILE A 21 16.74 54.35 29.37
CA ILE A 21 15.44 53.69 29.43
C ILE A 21 14.93 53.35 28.03
N VAL A 22 15.00 54.29 27.09
CA VAL A 22 14.56 54.07 25.70
C VAL A 22 15.41 52.98 25.04
N VAL A 23 16.73 53.00 25.22
CA VAL A 23 17.62 51.98 24.67
C VAL A 23 17.32 50.60 25.27
N VAL A 24 17.19 50.49 26.59
CA VAL A 24 16.87 49.22 27.27
C VAL A 24 15.52 48.67 26.82
N ALA A 25 14.50 49.53 26.72
CA ALA A 25 13.18 49.13 26.22
C ALA A 25 13.25 48.65 24.76
N SER A 26 13.99 49.37 23.91
CA SER A 26 14.16 49.03 22.49
C SER A 26 14.91 47.70 22.30
N VAL A 27 16.00 47.49 23.05
CA VAL A 27 16.80 46.25 23.01
C VAL A 27 15.96 45.07 23.50
N SER A 28 15.17 45.26 24.56
CA SER A 28 14.28 44.20 25.08
C SER A 28 13.21 43.82 24.06
N ALA A 29 12.59 44.81 23.40
CA ALA A 29 11.60 44.56 22.34
C ALA A 29 12.21 43.83 21.14
N LEU A 30 13.42 44.20 20.71
CA LEU A 30 14.14 43.53 19.64
C LEU A 30 14.49 42.08 20.03
N ALA A 31 14.94 41.84 21.27
CA ALA A 31 15.26 40.50 21.75
C ALA A 31 14.03 39.58 21.74
N LEU A 32 12.87 40.08 22.17
CA LEU A 32 11.60 39.35 22.09
C LEU A 32 11.22 39.03 20.65
N MET A 33 11.30 40.02 19.75
CA MET A 33 11.01 39.82 18.33
C MET A 33 11.94 38.79 17.68
N VAL A 34 13.23 38.83 17.99
CA VAL A 34 14.22 37.86 17.49
C VAL A 34 13.92 36.46 18.05
N SER A 35 13.58 36.34 19.33
CA SER A 35 13.22 35.06 19.94
C SER A 35 11.96 34.45 19.30
N GLU A 36 10.94 35.25 19.03
CA GLU A 36 9.72 34.80 18.34
C GLU A 36 10.01 34.41 16.89
N ALA A 37 10.85 35.18 16.17
CA ALA A 37 11.26 34.86 14.82
C ALA A 37 12.04 33.54 14.75
N GLN A 38 12.99 33.32 15.67
CA GLN A 38 13.75 32.08 15.78
C GLN A 38 12.84 30.89 16.11
N LYS A 39 11.90 31.05 17.03
CA LYS A 39 10.91 30.00 17.37
C LYS A 39 10.09 29.60 16.13
N LYS A 40 9.58 30.58 15.40
CA LYS A 40 8.80 30.34 14.17
C LYS A 40 9.63 29.66 13.09
N GLU A 41 10.89 30.05 12.92
CA GLU A 41 11.79 29.42 11.97
C GLU A 41 12.12 27.96 12.37
N MET A 42 12.34 27.71 13.65
CA MET A 42 12.56 26.37 14.18
C MET A 42 11.34 25.47 13.98
N GLU A 43 10.13 25.96 14.28
CA GLU A 43 8.87 25.23 14.04
C GLU A 43 8.70 24.90 12.56
N ARG A 44 8.94 25.87 11.67
CA ARG A 44 8.87 25.65 10.22
C ARG A 44 9.89 24.61 9.75
N ASN A 45 11.13 24.70 10.23
CA ASN A 45 12.20 23.79 9.84
C ASN A 45 11.94 22.37 10.38
N SER A 46 11.40 22.26 11.60
CA SER A 46 10.98 21.00 12.20
C SER A 46 9.86 20.34 11.38
N LEU A 47 8.79 21.08 11.08
CA LEU A 47 7.69 20.56 10.24
C LEU A 47 8.17 20.11 8.88
N ARG A 48 9.03 20.90 8.23
CA ARG A 48 9.61 20.53 6.94
C ARG A 48 10.43 19.24 7.04
N SER A 49 11.24 19.11 8.08
CA SER A 49 12.04 17.91 8.32
C SER A 49 11.16 16.68 8.56
N ALA A 50 10.08 16.84 9.33
CA ALA A 50 9.11 15.77 9.56
C ALA A 50 8.47 15.27 8.26
N VAL A 51 8.02 16.20 7.39
CA VAL A 51 7.47 15.88 6.07
C VAL A 51 8.51 15.17 5.21
N GLU A 52 9.74 15.70 5.13
CA GLU A 52 10.81 15.14 4.29
C GLU A 52 11.33 13.79 4.79
N SER A 53 11.25 13.52 6.10
CA SER A 53 11.73 12.28 6.71
C SER A 53 10.69 11.15 6.76
N GLU A 54 9.41 11.45 6.47
CA GLU A 54 8.35 10.45 6.57
C GLU A 54 8.51 9.33 5.52
N ASN A 55 8.42 8.10 5.99
CA ASN A 55 8.74 6.87 5.28
C ASN A 55 7.84 5.74 5.78
N LEU A 56 6.68 5.61 5.14
CA LEU A 56 5.81 4.45 5.28
C LEU A 56 6.01 3.49 4.12
N LYS A 57 5.84 2.20 4.38
CA LYS A 57 5.83 1.17 3.34
C LYS A 57 4.61 0.28 3.43
N ILE A 58 3.95 0.10 2.29
CA ILE A 58 2.93 -0.93 2.10
C ILE A 58 3.66 -2.24 1.78
N THR A 59 3.67 -3.20 2.70
CA THR A 59 4.52 -4.40 2.57
C THR A 59 3.79 -5.60 1.98
N SER A 60 2.51 -5.76 2.28
CA SER A 60 1.74 -6.88 1.75
C SER A 60 0.27 -6.53 1.65
N LEU A 61 -0.40 -7.33 0.84
CA LEU A 61 -1.83 -7.30 0.63
C LEU A 61 -2.36 -8.71 0.84
N ALA A 62 -3.52 -8.85 1.44
CA ALA A 62 -4.24 -10.12 1.49
C ALA A 62 -5.68 -9.89 1.10
N LEU A 63 -6.10 -10.52 0.02
CA LEU A 63 -7.45 -10.43 -0.51
C LEU A 63 -8.25 -11.64 -0.11
N ASN A 64 -9.55 -11.43 0.09
CA ASN A 64 -10.47 -12.54 0.29
C ASN A 64 -11.83 -12.23 -0.34
N ASP A 65 -12.32 -13.21 -1.10
CA ASP A 65 -13.66 -13.24 -1.67
C ASP A 65 -14.51 -14.10 -0.74
N THR A 66 -15.44 -13.45 -0.03
CA THR A 66 -16.33 -14.13 0.93
C THR A 66 -17.58 -14.69 0.27
N ASP A 67 -17.92 -14.19 -0.92
CA ASP A 67 -19.24 -14.37 -1.52
C ASP A 67 -19.19 -15.21 -2.80
N SER A 68 -17.97 -15.56 -3.25
CA SER A 68 -17.65 -16.37 -4.44
C SER A 68 -18.20 -15.81 -5.75
N ASP A 69 -18.40 -14.49 -5.82
CA ASP A 69 -18.95 -13.81 -7.00
C ASP A 69 -17.88 -13.47 -8.07
N GLY A 70 -16.61 -13.76 -7.77
CA GLY A 70 -15.48 -13.49 -8.66
C GLY A 70 -14.87 -12.10 -8.48
N TYR A 71 -15.34 -11.33 -7.49
CA TYR A 71 -14.75 -10.07 -7.07
C TYR A 71 -14.16 -10.20 -5.67
N TRP A 72 -13.20 -9.34 -5.35
CA TRP A 72 -12.74 -9.25 -3.97
C TRP A 72 -13.74 -8.44 -3.13
N ASN A 73 -14.13 -8.96 -1.97
CA ASN A 73 -15.02 -8.25 -1.03
C ASN A 73 -14.24 -7.64 0.13
N THR A 74 -13.17 -8.31 0.58
CA THR A 74 -12.37 -7.87 1.72
C THR A 74 -10.89 -7.84 1.40
N MET A 75 -10.21 -6.87 1.99
CA MET A 75 -8.82 -6.58 1.73
C MET A 75 -8.11 -6.20 3.03
N LYS A 76 -6.95 -6.80 3.26
CA LYS A 76 -6.07 -6.49 4.39
C LYS A 76 -4.73 -5.98 3.88
N ILE A 77 -4.39 -4.75 4.24
CA ILE A 77 -3.13 -4.09 3.88
C ILE A 77 -2.23 -4.09 5.10
N THR A 78 -0.97 -4.52 4.95
CA THR A 78 0.04 -4.34 5.99
C THR A 78 0.88 -3.10 5.68
N VAL A 79 0.96 -2.20 6.65
CA VAL A 79 1.75 -0.97 6.58
C VAL A 79 2.82 -0.99 7.66
N VAL A 80 4.06 -0.68 7.28
CA VAL A 80 5.20 -0.55 8.19
C VAL A 80 5.60 0.92 8.25
N ASN A 81 5.83 1.41 9.45
CA ASN A 81 6.38 2.72 9.70
C ASN A 81 7.89 2.61 9.94
N LEU A 82 8.67 3.21 9.04
CA LEU A 82 10.14 3.26 9.13
C LEU A 82 10.64 4.58 9.71
N ASN A 83 9.74 5.42 10.20
CA ASN A 83 10.05 6.67 10.87
C ASN A 83 10.51 6.43 12.30
N THR A 84 11.13 7.46 12.86
CA THR A 84 11.44 7.58 14.28
C THR A 84 10.29 8.14 15.12
N GLU A 85 9.12 8.35 14.51
CA GLU A 85 7.92 8.85 15.18
C GLU A 85 6.66 8.16 14.65
N GLU A 86 5.55 8.21 15.40
CA GLU A 86 4.25 7.70 14.96
C GLU A 86 3.75 8.46 13.73
N ALA A 87 3.38 7.71 12.69
CA ALA A 87 2.72 8.28 11.51
C ALA A 87 1.20 8.15 11.63
N ARG A 88 0.46 9.07 11.03
CA ARG A 88 -1.01 9.01 10.96
C ARG A 88 -1.48 8.96 9.53
N ILE A 89 -2.17 7.89 9.17
CA ILE A 89 -2.86 7.75 7.88
C ILE A 89 -4.22 8.43 8.00
N VAL A 90 -4.52 9.31 7.05
CA VAL A 90 -5.76 10.10 7.00
C VAL A 90 -6.68 9.68 5.86
N GLY A 91 -6.15 8.96 4.87
CA GLY A 91 -6.93 8.47 3.75
C GLY A 91 -6.23 7.32 3.03
N ILE A 92 -7.04 6.49 2.39
CA ILE A 92 -6.59 5.34 1.61
C ILE A 92 -7.30 5.39 0.27
N ASN A 93 -6.54 5.22 -0.81
CA ASN A 93 -7.08 5.13 -2.16
C ASN A 93 -6.69 3.79 -2.78
N ILE A 94 -7.66 3.15 -3.40
CA ILE A 94 -7.55 1.84 -4.04
C ILE A 94 -8.08 2.00 -5.46
N ASN A 95 -7.25 1.72 -6.47
CA ASN A 95 -7.62 1.84 -7.89
C ASN A 95 -8.39 3.14 -8.20
N ASP A 96 -7.83 4.27 -7.75
CA ASP A 96 -8.34 5.63 -7.95
C ASP A 96 -9.62 5.98 -7.19
N ARG A 97 -10.08 5.11 -6.28
CA ARG A 97 -11.22 5.35 -5.40
C ARG A 97 -10.77 5.52 -3.96
N ASN A 98 -11.24 6.57 -3.30
CA ASN A 98 -10.96 6.80 -1.88
C ASN A 98 -11.91 5.95 -1.02
N ALA A 99 -11.36 5.29 -0.01
CA ALA A 99 -12.16 4.70 1.05
C ALA A 99 -12.76 5.80 1.93
N GLU A 100 -14.03 5.67 2.28
CA GLU A 100 -14.72 6.59 3.19
C GLU A 100 -14.26 6.37 4.64
N ASN A 101 -14.08 5.11 5.02
CA ASN A 101 -13.58 4.66 6.31
C ASN A 101 -12.85 3.32 6.17
N TYR A 102 -12.13 2.92 7.21
CA TYR A 102 -11.35 1.69 7.27
C TYR A 102 -11.12 1.28 8.72
N THR A 103 -10.74 0.03 9.00
CA THR A 103 -10.63 -0.47 10.38
C THR A 103 -9.35 -1.25 10.62
N ASP A 104 -8.95 -1.40 11.89
CA ASP A 104 -7.96 -2.40 12.32
C ASP A 104 -8.61 -3.70 12.83
N GLY A 105 -9.94 -3.82 12.68
CA GLY A 105 -10.77 -4.89 13.24
C GLY A 105 -11.35 -4.59 14.62
N VAL A 106 -10.97 -3.46 15.24
CA VAL A 106 -11.43 -3.03 16.58
C VAL A 106 -12.05 -1.64 16.53
N ARG A 107 -11.39 -0.70 15.84
CA ARG A 107 -11.79 0.70 15.71
C ARG A 107 -11.94 1.07 14.25
N GLU A 108 -12.88 1.94 13.97
CA GLU A 108 -13.05 2.56 12.65
C GLU A 108 -12.23 3.85 12.57
N TYR A 109 -11.63 4.10 11.42
CA TYR A 109 -10.76 5.22 11.12
C TYR A 109 -11.21 5.89 9.81
N ASN A 110 -10.97 7.19 9.73
CA ASN A 110 -11.29 8.04 8.59
C ASN A 110 -10.44 9.32 8.67
N PHE A 111 -10.81 10.37 7.92
CA PHE A 111 -10.09 11.63 7.94
C PHE A 111 -10.06 12.29 9.34
N GLN A 112 -11.14 12.17 10.12
CA GLN A 112 -11.25 12.73 11.46
C GLN A 112 -10.59 11.84 12.51
N ASN A 113 -10.87 10.54 12.49
CA ASN A 113 -10.23 9.55 13.37
C ASN A 113 -9.09 8.87 12.63
N GLN A 114 -7.92 9.49 12.65
CA GLN A 114 -6.76 9.09 11.85
C GLN A 114 -6.15 7.77 12.35
N PHE A 115 -5.69 6.94 11.43
CA PHE A 115 -5.11 5.64 11.77
C PHE A 115 -3.64 5.77 12.18
N PRO A 116 -3.29 5.50 13.45
CA PRO A 116 -1.92 5.59 13.92
C PRO A 116 -1.12 4.36 13.49
N VAL A 117 0.11 4.56 13.03
CA VAL A 117 1.11 3.52 12.80
C VAL A 117 2.31 3.82 13.69
N PRO A 118 2.55 3.05 14.78
CA PRO A 118 3.63 3.29 15.74
C PRO A 118 5.00 3.34 15.08
N GLU A 119 5.92 4.12 15.64
CA GLU A 119 7.33 4.20 15.19
C GLU A 119 7.99 2.82 15.14
N GLY A 120 8.76 2.56 14.07
CA GLY A 120 9.40 1.25 13.85
C GLY A 120 8.45 0.04 13.80
N GLY A 121 7.14 0.27 13.80
CA GLY A 121 6.11 -0.74 13.97
C GLY A 121 5.38 -1.06 12.67
N SER A 122 4.52 -2.07 12.73
CA SER A 122 3.62 -2.44 11.64
C SER A 122 2.19 -2.50 12.11
N ARG A 123 1.25 -2.15 11.23
CA ARG A 123 -0.18 -2.32 11.47
C ARG A 123 -0.90 -2.85 10.25
N GLN A 124 -2.03 -3.50 10.51
CA GLN A 124 -2.90 -4.02 9.48
C GLN A 124 -4.15 -3.14 9.37
N ILE A 125 -4.49 -2.79 8.14
CA ILE A 125 -5.70 -2.07 7.79
C ILE A 125 -6.62 -3.04 7.07
N LEU A 126 -7.86 -3.12 7.52
CA LEU A 126 -8.91 -3.93 6.95
C LEU A 126 -9.89 -3.00 6.22
N LEU A 127 -10.19 -3.38 4.99
CA LEU A 127 -11.12 -2.72 4.10
C LEU A 127 -12.16 -3.73 3.61
N ASN A 128 -13.40 -3.28 3.55
CA ASN A 128 -14.49 -3.93 2.86
C ASN A 128 -14.76 -3.14 1.57
N LEU A 129 -14.51 -3.76 0.42
CA LEU A 129 -14.59 -3.12 -0.89
C LEU A 129 -16.04 -2.79 -1.29
N THR A 130 -17.04 -3.40 -0.63
CA THR A 130 -18.46 -3.13 -0.90
C THR A 130 -19.04 -2.05 -0.01
N SER A 131 -18.58 -1.92 1.24
CA SER A 131 -19.15 -0.97 2.21
C SER A 131 -18.28 0.25 2.52
N ASN A 132 -16.95 0.17 2.35
CA ASN A 132 -16.07 1.31 2.61
C ASN A 132 -15.94 2.27 1.41
N PHE A 133 -16.63 2.00 0.30
CA PHE A 133 -16.58 2.80 -0.93
C PHE A 133 -17.99 3.09 -1.43
N THR A 134 -18.27 4.35 -1.79
CA THR A 134 -19.52 4.73 -2.46
C THR A 134 -19.23 5.33 -3.84
N PRO A 135 -19.75 4.74 -4.94
CA PRO A 135 -20.33 3.39 -5.02
C PRO A 135 -19.30 2.28 -4.69
N GLN A 136 -19.79 1.06 -4.43
CA GLN A 136 -18.93 -0.10 -4.15
C GLN A 136 -17.82 -0.28 -5.20
N LEU A 137 -16.70 -0.82 -4.75
CA LEU A 137 -15.52 -1.04 -5.57
C LEU A 137 -15.43 -2.51 -5.98
N ASN A 138 -15.73 -2.79 -7.24
CA ASN A 138 -15.63 -4.13 -7.81
C ASN A 138 -14.29 -4.29 -8.51
N ILE A 139 -13.43 -5.16 -7.98
CA ILE A 139 -12.10 -5.48 -8.54
C ILE A 139 -12.10 -6.96 -8.90
N SER A 140 -11.81 -7.28 -10.17
CA SER A 140 -11.72 -8.67 -10.61
C SER A 140 -10.49 -9.36 -9.99
N ARG A 141 -10.54 -10.68 -9.86
CA ARG A 141 -9.42 -11.45 -9.30
C ARG A 141 -8.11 -11.31 -10.08
N ASN A 142 -8.20 -10.97 -11.36
CA ASN A 142 -7.07 -10.81 -12.27
C ASN A 142 -6.61 -9.36 -12.47
N ASP A 143 -7.24 -8.40 -11.80
CA ASP A 143 -6.87 -6.99 -11.98
C ASP A 143 -5.68 -6.61 -11.09
N ALA A 144 -4.85 -5.72 -11.61
CA ALA A 144 -3.83 -5.07 -10.79
C ALA A 144 -4.47 -4.18 -9.73
N MET A 145 -3.79 -4.04 -8.60
CA MET A 145 -4.25 -3.18 -7.51
C MET A 145 -3.22 -2.16 -7.13
N ARG A 146 -3.63 -0.91 -7.21
CA ARG A 146 -2.87 0.24 -6.76
C ARG A 146 -3.40 0.70 -5.42
N VAL A 147 -2.53 0.71 -4.41
CA VAL A 147 -2.81 1.18 -3.06
C VAL A 147 -2.03 2.45 -2.82
N ILE A 148 -2.72 3.48 -2.34
CA ILE A 148 -2.13 4.75 -1.94
C ILE A 148 -2.57 5.07 -0.52
N LEU A 149 -1.61 5.47 0.31
CA LEU A 149 -1.83 6.01 1.65
C LEU A 149 -1.54 7.51 1.64
N PHE A 150 -2.43 8.28 2.26
CA PHE A 150 -2.22 9.69 2.54
C PHE A 150 -2.00 9.88 4.04
N THR A 151 -0.99 10.66 4.41
CA THR A 151 -0.68 10.93 5.83
C THR A 151 -1.13 12.31 6.27
N SER A 152 -1.16 12.54 7.59
CA SER A 152 -1.47 13.86 8.16
C SER A 152 -0.44 14.93 7.80
N LEU A 153 0.76 14.52 7.37
CA LEU A 153 1.81 15.40 6.85
C LEU A 153 1.66 15.68 5.34
N ALA A 154 0.54 15.27 4.73
CA ALA A 154 0.22 15.40 3.31
C ALA A 154 1.18 14.65 2.37
N ASN A 155 1.92 13.67 2.89
CA ASN A 155 2.71 12.77 2.06
C ASN A 155 1.84 11.65 1.48
N LYS A 156 2.36 11.08 0.40
CA LYS A 156 1.72 10.00 -0.37
C LYS A 156 2.67 8.82 -0.44
N PHE A 157 2.20 7.64 -0.02
CA PHE A 157 2.92 6.38 -0.16
C PHE A 157 2.12 5.44 -1.04
N GLU A 158 2.73 4.93 -2.09
CA GLU A 158 2.05 4.16 -3.13
C GLU A 158 2.73 2.83 -3.36
N ARG A 159 1.92 1.80 -3.61
CA ARG A 159 2.38 0.52 -4.13
C ARG A 159 1.37 -0.06 -5.10
N VAL A 160 1.87 -0.68 -6.17
CA VAL A 160 1.07 -1.44 -7.13
C VAL A 160 1.37 -2.92 -6.98
N PHE A 161 0.33 -3.74 -6.85
CA PHE A 161 0.39 -5.18 -6.84
C PHE A 161 -0.11 -5.68 -8.20
N LEU A 162 0.77 -6.38 -8.92
CA LEU A 162 0.48 -6.90 -10.25
C LEU A 162 0.04 -8.37 -10.15
N PRO A 163 -0.85 -8.83 -11.03
CA PRO A 163 -1.16 -10.25 -11.14
C PRO A 163 0.08 -11.08 -11.51
N PRO A 164 0.18 -12.32 -11.01
CA PRO A 164 1.21 -13.25 -11.48
C PRO A 164 1.00 -13.57 -12.97
N VAL A 165 2.09 -13.84 -13.68
CA VAL A 165 2.09 -14.19 -15.10
C VAL A 165 2.18 -15.71 -15.23
N PRO A 166 1.09 -16.41 -15.61
CA PRO A 166 1.12 -17.85 -15.79
C PRO A 166 1.82 -18.20 -17.11
N ILE A 167 2.70 -19.19 -17.07
CA ILE A 167 3.36 -19.73 -18.27
C ILE A 167 3.02 -21.20 -18.38
N ILE A 168 2.34 -21.57 -19.46
CA ILE A 168 1.88 -22.93 -19.71
C ILE A 168 2.86 -23.64 -20.65
N LYS A 169 3.35 -24.80 -20.22
CA LYS A 169 3.99 -25.79 -21.10
C LYS A 169 3.15 -27.05 -21.12
N VAL A 170 2.77 -27.47 -22.32
CA VAL A 170 2.01 -28.70 -22.55
C VAL A 170 2.88 -29.67 -23.32
N GLY A 171 2.98 -30.90 -22.83
CA GLY A 171 3.61 -32.02 -23.52
C GLY A 171 2.72 -33.25 -23.46
N VAL A 172 2.85 -34.13 -24.45
CA VAL A 172 2.25 -35.46 -24.40
C VAL A 172 3.37 -36.47 -24.29
N VAL A 173 3.28 -37.34 -23.29
CA VAL A 173 4.26 -38.36 -22.99
C VAL A 173 3.57 -39.71 -23.03
N SER A 174 4.08 -40.64 -23.83
CA SER A 174 3.60 -42.01 -23.82
C SER A 174 4.30 -42.79 -22.70
N GLU A 175 3.54 -43.31 -21.77
CA GLU A 175 4.02 -44.09 -20.63
C GLU A 175 3.61 -45.56 -20.79
N GLN A 176 4.53 -46.48 -20.48
CA GLN A 176 4.25 -47.92 -20.50
C GLN A 176 3.70 -48.36 -19.13
N ILE A 177 2.49 -48.92 -19.11
CA ILE A 177 1.88 -49.50 -17.91
C ILE A 177 1.58 -50.98 -18.21
N GLY A 178 2.46 -51.87 -17.74
CA GLY A 178 2.39 -53.29 -18.09
C GLY A 178 2.84 -53.53 -19.53
N THR A 179 1.96 -54.12 -20.35
CA THR A 179 2.21 -54.37 -21.79
C THR A 179 1.69 -53.26 -22.70
N ASP A 180 0.90 -52.33 -22.16
CA ASP A 180 0.18 -51.32 -22.94
C ASP A 180 0.84 -49.93 -22.79
N PHE A 181 0.72 -49.12 -23.84
CA PHE A 181 1.18 -47.72 -23.85
C PHE A 181 -0.01 -46.79 -23.72
N HIS A 182 0.06 -45.86 -22.78
CA HIS A 182 -0.95 -44.82 -22.60
C HIS A 182 -0.35 -43.44 -22.79
N ASP A 183 -1.06 -42.58 -23.51
CA ASP A 183 -0.69 -41.18 -23.63
C ASP A 183 -1.14 -40.41 -22.37
N VAL A 184 -0.21 -39.62 -21.85
CA VAL A 184 -0.40 -38.78 -20.67
C VAL A 184 -0.13 -37.35 -21.06
N LEU A 185 -1.09 -36.47 -20.76
CA LEU A 185 -0.92 -35.04 -20.86
C LEU A 185 -0.10 -34.57 -19.66
N ALA A 186 1.11 -34.10 -19.94
CA ALA A 186 2.01 -33.49 -18.98
C ALA A 186 1.87 -31.97 -19.04
N LEU A 187 1.46 -31.37 -17.93
CA LEU A 187 1.30 -29.94 -17.76
C LEU A 187 2.40 -29.42 -16.84
N ASP A 188 3.09 -28.37 -17.26
CA ASP A 188 4.16 -27.75 -16.48
C ASP A 188 3.97 -26.23 -16.46
N GLY A 189 3.73 -25.71 -15.27
CA GLY A 189 3.57 -24.29 -14.98
C GLY A 189 4.77 -23.70 -14.24
N SER A 190 5.87 -24.44 -14.12
CA SER A 190 7.04 -24.03 -13.30
C SER A 190 7.75 -22.78 -13.77
N ASP A 191 7.55 -22.37 -15.02
CA ASP A 191 8.05 -21.11 -15.56
C ASP A 191 7.14 -19.91 -15.24
N SER A 192 6.02 -20.10 -14.54
CA SER A 192 5.15 -18.98 -14.13
C SER A 192 5.88 -18.05 -13.17
N ILE A 193 5.68 -16.74 -13.32
CA ILE A 193 6.45 -15.71 -12.60
C ILE A 193 5.51 -14.76 -11.88
N ASP A 194 5.84 -14.46 -10.64
CA ASP A 194 5.31 -13.32 -9.91
C ASP A 194 6.47 -12.40 -9.53
N ARG A 195 6.32 -11.09 -9.79
CA ARG A 195 7.32 -10.07 -9.46
C ARG A 195 7.09 -9.45 -8.08
N GLU A 196 5.86 -9.46 -7.59
CA GLU A 196 5.45 -8.78 -6.36
C GLU A 196 5.34 -9.74 -5.17
N GLY A 197 5.32 -11.05 -5.42
CA GLY A 197 5.15 -12.09 -4.42
C GLY A 197 5.69 -13.45 -4.85
N THR A 198 5.15 -14.50 -4.25
CA THR A 198 5.46 -15.89 -4.58
C THR A 198 4.17 -16.61 -4.96
N ILE A 199 4.20 -17.38 -6.06
CA ILE A 199 3.06 -18.20 -6.46
C ILE A 199 2.89 -19.36 -5.48
N ILE A 200 1.74 -19.42 -4.80
CA ILE A 200 1.43 -20.43 -3.78
C ILE A 200 0.45 -21.50 -4.27
N LYS A 201 -0.27 -21.25 -5.37
CA LYS A 201 -1.30 -22.16 -5.87
C LYS A 201 -1.29 -22.23 -7.40
N TYR A 202 -1.48 -23.44 -7.92
CA TYR A 202 -1.61 -23.73 -9.35
C TYR A 202 -2.87 -24.58 -9.54
N GLN A 203 -3.79 -24.12 -10.38
CA GLN A 203 -5.02 -24.82 -10.74
C GLN A 203 -5.08 -24.92 -12.26
N TRP A 204 -5.22 -26.14 -12.75
CA TRP A 204 -5.33 -26.44 -14.17
C TRP A 204 -6.74 -26.87 -14.49
N GLN A 205 -7.26 -26.40 -15.62
CA GLN A 205 -8.47 -26.91 -16.21
C GLN A 205 -8.19 -27.30 -17.66
N VAL A 206 -8.48 -28.54 -18.00
CA VAL A 206 -8.39 -29.05 -19.37
C VAL A 206 -9.81 -29.22 -19.88
N SER A 207 -10.11 -28.60 -21.02
CA SER A 207 -11.45 -28.57 -21.59
C SER A 207 -11.39 -28.73 -23.11
N ASN A 208 -12.47 -29.22 -23.70
CA ASN A 208 -12.71 -29.15 -25.14
C ASN A 208 -13.99 -28.35 -25.41
N SER A 209 -14.39 -28.26 -26.68
CA SER A 209 -15.51 -27.41 -27.13
C SER A 209 -16.85 -27.65 -26.40
N THR A 210 -17.00 -28.80 -25.73
CA THR A 210 -18.28 -29.22 -25.14
C THR A 210 -18.20 -29.54 -23.65
N ILE A 211 -17.05 -29.95 -23.11
CA ILE A 211 -16.92 -30.41 -21.72
C ILE A 211 -15.58 -30.05 -21.07
N ILE A 212 -15.58 -29.99 -19.73
CA ILE A 212 -14.37 -30.03 -18.92
C ILE A 212 -13.88 -31.49 -18.87
N LEU A 213 -12.67 -31.74 -19.34
CA LEU A 213 -12.03 -33.05 -19.37
C LEU A 213 -11.36 -33.38 -18.03
N GLY A 214 -10.87 -32.37 -17.33
CA GLY A 214 -10.57 -32.50 -15.91
C GLY A 214 -9.91 -31.27 -15.29
N ASN A 215 -9.87 -31.30 -13.96
CA ASN A 215 -9.27 -30.25 -13.14
C ASN A 215 -8.10 -30.86 -12.36
N LEU A 216 -6.94 -30.22 -12.42
CA LEU A 216 -5.72 -30.68 -11.74
C LEU A 216 -5.17 -29.56 -10.85
N SER A 217 -4.26 -29.91 -9.96
CA SER A 217 -3.57 -28.94 -9.10
C SER A 217 -2.09 -29.27 -8.98
N GLY A 218 -1.31 -28.25 -8.61
CA GLY A 218 0.14 -28.37 -8.46
C GLY A 218 0.91 -27.74 -9.62
N GLN A 219 2.16 -27.36 -9.36
CA GLN A 219 3.02 -26.68 -10.33
C GLN A 219 3.26 -27.52 -11.59
N LYS A 220 3.33 -28.85 -11.43
CA LYS A 220 3.33 -29.82 -12.52
C LYS A 220 2.18 -30.79 -12.28
N ALA A 221 1.44 -31.10 -13.33
CA ALA A 221 0.29 -31.99 -13.26
C ALA A 221 0.32 -32.99 -14.43
N ARG A 222 -0.30 -34.15 -14.22
CA ARG A 222 -0.41 -35.21 -15.23
C ARG A 222 -1.84 -35.73 -15.27
N MET A 223 -2.31 -36.06 -16.46
CA MET A 223 -3.64 -36.60 -16.71
C MET A 223 -3.58 -37.62 -17.83
N ASN A 224 -4.27 -38.75 -17.66
CA ASN A 224 -4.47 -39.71 -18.75
C ASN A 224 -5.25 -39.01 -19.87
N PHE A 225 -4.70 -39.04 -21.08
CA PHE A 225 -5.24 -38.21 -22.16
C PHE A 225 -5.18 -38.94 -23.49
N ASN A 226 -6.33 -39.23 -24.06
CA ASN A 226 -6.42 -39.86 -25.37
C ASN A 226 -6.59 -38.79 -26.45
N LEU A 227 -5.48 -38.38 -27.07
CA LEU A 227 -5.46 -37.39 -28.16
C LEU A 227 -6.44 -37.73 -29.29
N THR A 228 -6.51 -39.02 -29.66
CA THR A 228 -7.30 -39.50 -30.81
C THR A 228 -8.80 -39.27 -30.63
N ASN A 229 -9.29 -39.35 -29.40
CA ASN A 229 -10.72 -39.20 -29.09
C ASN A 229 -11.11 -37.77 -28.70
N THR A 230 -10.18 -36.98 -28.18
CA THR A 230 -10.48 -35.66 -27.64
C THR A 230 -10.62 -34.58 -28.72
N GLY A 231 -9.88 -34.68 -29.83
CA GLY A 231 -9.83 -33.63 -30.84
C GLY A 231 -9.18 -32.35 -30.30
N LYS A 232 -9.64 -31.17 -30.75
CA LYS A 232 -9.13 -29.87 -30.25
C LYS A 232 -9.53 -29.65 -28.79
N PHE A 233 -8.58 -29.20 -27.99
CA PHE A 233 -8.76 -28.90 -26.57
C PHE A 233 -7.94 -27.66 -26.18
N TRP A 234 -8.23 -27.09 -25.03
CA TRP A 234 -7.43 -26.03 -24.42
C TRP A 234 -7.14 -26.35 -22.96
N VAL A 235 -6.08 -25.74 -22.47
CA VAL A 235 -5.62 -25.83 -21.09
C VAL A 235 -5.62 -24.42 -20.51
N GLU A 236 -6.41 -24.22 -19.46
CA GLU A 236 -6.37 -23.02 -18.65
C GLU A 236 -5.50 -23.26 -17.42
N LEU A 237 -4.59 -22.32 -17.15
CA LEU A 237 -3.79 -22.27 -15.93
C LEU A 237 -4.15 -21.03 -15.14
N ASN A 238 -4.63 -21.26 -13.92
CA ASN A 238 -4.92 -20.26 -12.92
C ASN A 238 -3.90 -20.37 -11.79
N VAL A 239 -3.06 -19.35 -11.63
CA VAL A 239 -2.05 -19.27 -10.57
C VAL A 239 -2.39 -18.19 -9.56
N THR A 240 -2.24 -18.47 -8.27
CA THR A 240 -2.52 -17.51 -7.19
C THR A 240 -1.24 -17.16 -6.45
N ASP A 241 -0.98 -15.87 -6.28
CA ASP A 241 0.15 -15.38 -5.50
C ASP A 241 -0.09 -15.38 -3.99
N SER A 242 0.96 -15.05 -3.23
CA SER A 242 0.92 -14.91 -1.78
C SER A 242 0.03 -13.76 -1.27
N ASN A 243 -0.35 -12.82 -2.15
CA ASN A 243 -1.28 -11.73 -1.83
C ASN A 243 -2.74 -12.09 -2.13
N GLY A 244 -2.98 -13.23 -2.78
CA GLY A 244 -4.29 -13.73 -3.21
C GLY A 244 -4.66 -13.38 -4.65
N ILE A 245 -3.84 -12.63 -5.38
CA ILE A 245 -4.11 -12.19 -6.76
C ILE A 245 -4.02 -13.38 -7.72
N LEU A 246 -4.97 -13.45 -8.65
CA LEU A 246 -5.08 -14.51 -9.63
C LEU A 246 -4.46 -14.08 -10.96
N GLY A 247 -3.65 -14.93 -11.56
CA GLY A 247 -3.24 -14.83 -12.96
C GLY A 247 -3.85 -15.98 -13.74
N SER A 248 -4.35 -15.71 -14.95
CA SER A 248 -4.95 -16.72 -15.83
C SER A 248 -4.30 -16.69 -17.21
N ALA A 249 -4.05 -17.87 -17.76
CA ALA A 249 -3.58 -18.05 -19.12
C ALA A 249 -4.30 -19.25 -19.76
N ILE A 250 -4.46 -19.19 -21.07
CA ILE A 250 -5.05 -20.27 -21.87
C ILE A 250 -4.03 -20.69 -22.93
N TRP A 251 -3.88 -21.99 -23.11
CA TRP A 251 -3.13 -22.60 -24.20
C TRP A 251 -4.07 -23.45 -25.04
N ASP A 252 -4.09 -23.22 -26.35
CA ASP A 252 -4.89 -23.99 -27.29
C ASP A 252 -4.07 -25.09 -27.97
N SER A 253 -4.66 -26.27 -28.12
CA SER A 253 -4.07 -27.33 -28.91
C SER A 253 -3.92 -26.92 -30.38
N PRO A 254 -2.79 -27.23 -31.03
CA PRO A 254 -2.58 -26.93 -32.44
C PRO A 254 -3.63 -27.57 -33.38
#